data_AF-K1VN78-F1
#
_entry.id   AF-K1VN78-F1
#
_cell.length_a   1.000
_cell.length_b   1.000
_cell.length_c   1.000
_cell.angle_alpha   90.00
_cell.angle_beta   90.00
_cell.angle_gamma   90.00
#
_symmetry.space_group_name_H-M   'P 1'
#
loop_
_entity.id
_entity.type
_entity.pdbx_description
1 polymer ?
#
loop_
_entity_poly.entity_id
_entity_poly.type
_entity_poly.pdbx_seq_one_letter_code
_entity_poly.pdbx_strand_id
1 'polypeptide(L)'
;MLTGPKLRLRFGKLPAPSGAAFALVRKLLEERPMHFQELLHDGIRALGGETNRASSDIPSAEELTAKNIKKRGKAKAVKEEGSNPVPEGHPFVSGHYLKSRILPILQSQELITRTWGVPVEGTRLAAERNGEQTVIWKLNTEGWRADKWKKLMRPNLREGQIAAQGLEVKQIQEAEKKAQREADCDAGIAQRTEREAMAWKARPKGISYRLERLHLNPRRARNRAAKEERAAQDAALRREAEVAARKLLAGEN
;
A
#
# COMPACT_ATOMS: atom_id res chain seq x y z
N MET A 1 9.98 16.44 41.56
CA MET A 1 9.10 15.47 40.84
C MET A 1 9.93 14.82 39.75
N LEU A 2 10.44 13.61 40.01
CA LEU A 2 11.25 12.85 39.07
C LEU A 2 10.32 12.16 38.07
N THR A 3 10.35 12.60 36.82
CA THR A 3 9.68 11.96 35.70
C THR A 3 10.36 10.63 35.43
N GLY A 4 9.75 9.54 35.91
CA GLY A 4 10.22 8.19 35.67
C GLY A 4 10.37 7.90 34.16
N PRO A 5 11.39 7.12 33.76
CA PRO A 5 11.59 6.79 32.37
C PRO A 5 10.38 6.03 31.83
N LYS A 6 9.76 6.55 30.77
CA LYS A 6 8.78 5.80 29.96
C LYS A 6 9.46 4.52 29.50
N LEU A 7 9.11 3.40 30.11
CA LEU A 7 9.42 2.06 29.62
C LEU A 7 8.91 1.98 28.18
N ARG A 8 9.81 2.17 27.22
CA ARG A 8 9.60 1.63 25.89
C ARG A 8 9.53 0.13 26.11
N LEU A 9 8.33 -0.43 26.04
CA LEU A 9 8.14 -1.86 25.82
C LEU A 9 9.06 -2.22 24.65
N ARG A 10 10.22 -2.78 24.98
CA ARG A 10 11.04 -3.48 24.02
C ARG A 10 10.19 -4.68 23.68
N PHE A 11 9.32 -4.53 22.68
CA PHE A 11 8.57 -5.63 22.14
C PHE A 11 9.61 -6.71 21.83
N GLY A 12 9.59 -7.78 22.63
CA GLY A 12 10.44 -8.93 22.40
C GLY A 12 10.26 -9.33 20.94
N LYS A 13 11.34 -9.82 20.33
CA LYS A 13 11.35 -10.25 18.93
C LYS A 13 10.17 -11.20 18.72
N LEU A 14 9.07 -10.71 18.14
CA LEU A 14 7.87 -11.50 17.89
C LEU A 14 8.28 -12.68 16.98
N PRO A 15 7.67 -13.86 17.15
CA PRO A 15 8.03 -15.02 16.35
C PRO A 15 7.81 -14.77 14.85
N ALA A 16 8.42 -15.62 14.02
CA ALA A 16 8.22 -15.54 12.58
C ALA A 16 6.77 -15.92 12.22
N PRO A 17 6.14 -15.22 11.25
CA PRO A 17 4.84 -15.60 10.70
C PRO A 17 4.81 -17.07 10.27
N SER A 18 3.86 -17.84 10.81
CA SER A 18 3.70 -19.25 10.48
C SER A 18 2.81 -19.43 9.24
N GLY A 19 3.07 -20.48 8.46
CA GLY A 19 2.19 -20.84 7.35
C GLY A 19 0.76 -21.14 7.77
N ALA A 20 0.57 -21.69 8.98
CA ALA A 20 -0.73 -21.92 9.59
C ALA A 20 -1.52 -20.62 9.80
N ALA A 21 -0.87 -19.52 10.20
CA ALA A 21 -1.51 -18.23 10.36
C ALA A 21 -2.03 -17.68 9.03
N PHE A 22 -1.24 -17.80 7.95
CA PHE A 22 -1.68 -17.38 6.62
C PHE A 22 -2.81 -18.25 6.08
N ALA A 23 -2.74 -19.57 6.26
CA ALA A 23 -3.80 -20.49 5.86
C ALA A 23 -5.13 -20.20 6.57
N LEU A 24 -5.08 -19.88 7.87
CA LEU A 24 -6.26 -19.52 8.65
C LEU A 24 -6.92 -18.24 8.15
N VAL A 25 -6.13 -17.17 7.93
CA VAL A 25 -6.67 -15.91 7.38
C VAL A 25 -7.28 -16.13 5.99
N ARG A 26 -6.64 -16.94 5.15
CA ARG A 26 -7.18 -17.29 3.83
C ARG A 26 -8.54 -17.96 3.94
N LYS A 27 -8.65 -19.02 4.74
CA LYS A 27 -9.89 -19.78 4.93
C LYS A 27 -11.03 -18.88 5.39
N LEU A 28 -10.76 -18.02 6.38
CA LEU A 28 -11.74 -17.06 6.86
C LEU A 28 -12.17 -16.09 5.75
N LEU A 29 -11.23 -15.47 5.04
CA LEU A 29 -11.55 -14.48 4.00
C LEU A 29 -12.15 -15.10 2.72
N GLU A 30 -12.01 -16.41 2.50
CA GLU A 30 -12.71 -17.16 1.44
C GLU A 30 -14.22 -17.23 1.72
N GLU A 31 -14.64 -17.31 2.99
CA GLU A 31 -16.05 -17.35 3.37
C GLU A 31 -16.73 -15.99 3.17
N ARG A 32 -16.08 -14.91 3.63
CA ARG A 32 -16.60 -13.54 3.50
C ARG A 32 -15.53 -12.47 3.76
N PRO A 33 -15.74 -11.24 3.25
CA PRO A 33 -15.01 -10.06 3.71
C PRO A 33 -15.19 -9.84 5.22
N MET A 34 -14.11 -9.54 5.93
CA MET A 34 -14.16 -9.40 7.40
C MET A 34 -13.36 -8.23 7.93
N HIS A 35 -13.83 -7.65 9.03
CA HIS A 35 -13.07 -6.70 9.82
C HIS A 35 -11.97 -7.43 10.64
N PHE A 36 -10.94 -6.70 11.06
CA PHE A 36 -9.83 -7.26 11.84
C PHE A 36 -10.27 -7.99 13.12
N GLN A 37 -11.24 -7.45 13.85
CA GLN A 37 -11.74 -8.06 15.08
C GLN A 37 -12.50 -9.36 14.83
N GLU A 38 -13.22 -9.46 13.71
CA GLU A 38 -13.90 -10.69 13.28
C GLU A 38 -12.87 -11.75 12.91
N LEU A 39 -11.85 -11.39 12.12
CA LEU A 39 -10.76 -12.29 11.77
C LEU A 39 -10.07 -12.86 13.02
N LEU A 40 -9.83 -12.01 14.02
CA LEU A 40 -9.22 -12.45 15.27
C LEU A 40 -10.14 -13.42 16.03
N HIS A 41 -11.40 -13.06 16.18
CA HIS A 41 -12.37 -13.83 16.96
C HIS A 41 -12.74 -15.16 16.29
N ASP A 42 -13.06 -15.13 15.00
CA ASP A 42 -13.40 -16.32 14.23
C ASP A 42 -12.17 -17.21 14.03
N GLY A 43 -10.96 -16.64 13.93
CA GLY A 43 -9.72 -17.39 13.95
C GLY A 43 -9.48 -18.15 15.26
N ILE A 44 -9.66 -17.49 16.41
CA ILE A 44 -9.58 -18.15 17.72
C ILE A 44 -10.63 -19.27 17.83
N ARG A 45 -11.87 -19.01 17.37
CA ARG A 45 -12.96 -19.99 17.38
C ARG A 45 -12.66 -21.20 16.48
N ALA A 46 -12.06 -21.00 15.32
CA ALA A 46 -11.80 -22.06 14.34
C ALA A 46 -10.77 -23.10 14.81
N LEU A 47 -9.86 -22.72 15.71
CA LEU A 47 -8.85 -23.62 16.29
C LEU A 47 -9.15 -24.03 17.74
N GLY A 48 -9.91 -23.22 18.48
CA GLY A 48 -10.28 -23.47 19.87
C GLY A 48 -11.56 -24.27 20.07
N GLY A 49 -12.02 -25.01 19.06
CA GLY A 49 -13.23 -25.81 19.16
C GLY A 49 -13.06 -26.97 20.15
N GLU A 50 -13.45 -26.75 21.42
CA GLU A 50 -14.21 -27.71 22.28
C GLU A 50 -14.27 -27.36 23.78
N THR A 51 -13.54 -26.38 24.31
CA THR A 51 -13.52 -26.21 25.78
C THR A 51 -14.56 -25.29 26.40
N ASN A 52 -15.45 -24.63 25.65
CA ASN A 52 -16.67 -24.02 26.22
C ASN A 52 -17.64 -23.56 25.13
N ARG A 53 -18.54 -24.45 24.73
CA ARG A 53 -19.82 -24.03 24.14
C ARG A 53 -20.93 -25.00 24.52
N ALA A 54 -21.27 -24.96 25.80
CA ALA A 54 -22.67 -24.89 26.14
C ALA A 54 -23.24 -23.62 25.50
N SER A 55 -24.35 -23.79 24.78
CA SER A 55 -25.39 -22.80 24.51
C SER A 55 -24.98 -21.39 24.06
N SER A 56 -25.40 -21.07 22.84
CA SER A 56 -26.15 -19.84 22.55
C SER A 56 -26.60 -19.04 23.78
N ASP A 57 -25.86 -18.01 24.14
CA ASP A 57 -26.40 -16.81 24.77
C ASP A 57 -25.84 -15.61 24.01
N ILE A 58 -26.71 -15.08 23.15
CA ILE A 58 -26.61 -13.72 22.64
C ILE A 58 -27.10 -12.86 23.80
N PRO A 59 -26.27 -12.06 24.48
CA PRO A 59 -26.83 -11.06 25.38
C PRO A 59 -27.60 -10.06 24.50
N SER A 60 -28.93 -10.12 24.62
CA SER A 60 -29.86 -9.15 24.04
C SER A 60 -29.44 -7.75 24.44
N ALA A 61 -29.49 -6.82 23.50
CA ALA A 61 -29.06 -5.43 23.67
C ALA A 61 -29.92 -4.60 24.65
N GLU A 62 -30.78 -5.23 25.44
CA GLU A 62 -31.75 -4.59 26.33
C GLU A 62 -31.32 -4.55 27.81
N GLU A 63 -30.20 -5.16 28.21
CA GLU A 63 -29.79 -5.22 29.64
C GLU A 63 -28.68 -4.23 30.06
N LEU A 64 -28.40 -3.21 29.25
CA LEU A 64 -27.40 -2.16 29.57
C LEU A 64 -28.02 -0.81 29.97
N THR A 65 -29.34 -0.72 30.15
CA THR A 65 -30.04 0.52 30.50
C THR A 65 -30.44 0.58 31.98
N ALA A 66 -29.51 0.41 32.91
CA ALA A 66 -29.70 0.96 34.25
C ALA A 66 -28.38 1.07 35.03
N LYS A 67 -28.11 2.28 35.50
CA LYS A 67 -27.11 2.66 36.53
C LYS A 67 -25.68 2.85 36.03
N ASN A 68 -25.39 4.07 35.54
CA ASN A 68 -24.56 4.95 36.37
C ASN A 68 -24.64 6.42 35.98
N ILE A 69 -25.01 7.19 37.00
CA ILE A 69 -25.25 8.62 37.02
C ILE A 69 -23.89 9.35 37.04
N LYS A 70 -23.79 10.39 36.21
CA LYS A 70 -22.90 11.56 36.28
C LYS A 70 -21.85 11.53 37.42
N LYS A 71 -20.58 11.27 37.09
CA LYS A 71 -19.44 11.95 37.75
C LYS A 71 -18.37 12.36 36.74
N ARG A 72 -18.27 13.68 36.60
CA ARG A 72 -17.25 14.45 35.91
C ARG A 72 -15.94 14.29 36.69
N GLY A 73 -15.08 13.39 36.23
CA GLY A 73 -13.75 13.17 36.79
C GLY A 73 -12.87 12.49 35.77
N LYS A 74 -11.77 13.13 35.39
CA LYS A 74 -10.69 12.56 34.57
C LYS A 74 -10.01 11.43 35.34
N ALA A 75 -10.66 10.29 35.47
CA ALA A 75 -9.99 9.05 35.75
C ALA A 75 -9.45 8.54 34.41
N LYS A 76 -8.12 8.49 34.28
CA LYS A 76 -7.48 7.62 33.30
C LYS A 76 -8.01 6.22 33.59
N ALA A 77 -8.99 5.77 32.81
CA ALA A 77 -9.18 4.35 32.60
C ALA A 77 -7.85 3.87 32.03
N VAL A 78 -7.05 3.24 32.88
CA VAL A 78 -6.12 2.23 32.42
C VAL A 78 -7.03 1.21 31.76
N LYS A 79 -7.25 1.37 30.45
CA LYS A 79 -7.70 0.27 29.62
C LYS A 79 -6.60 -0.77 29.78
N GLU A 80 -6.76 -1.65 30.75
CA GLU A 80 -6.17 -2.97 30.67
C GLU A 80 -6.50 -3.47 29.27
N GLU A 81 -5.45 -3.87 28.56
CA GLU A 81 -5.49 -4.24 27.17
C GLU A 81 -6.66 -5.19 26.93
N GLY A 82 -7.72 -4.67 26.33
CA GLY A 82 -8.81 -5.43 25.69
C GLY A 82 -8.30 -6.18 24.46
N SER A 83 -7.15 -6.83 24.57
CA SER A 83 -6.76 -7.92 23.70
C SER A 83 -7.65 -9.08 24.09
N ASN A 84 -8.57 -9.48 23.22
CA ASN A 84 -9.11 -10.84 23.26
C ASN A 84 -7.91 -11.77 23.45
N PRO A 85 -7.77 -12.45 24.60
CA PRO A 85 -6.58 -13.23 24.88
C PRO A 85 -6.55 -14.35 23.86
N VAL A 86 -5.56 -14.28 22.97
CA VAL A 86 -5.30 -15.34 22.00
C VAL A 86 -4.73 -16.51 22.81
N PRO A 87 -5.31 -17.72 22.75
CA PRO A 87 -4.79 -18.87 23.47
C PRO A 87 -3.31 -19.11 23.16
N GLU A 88 -2.55 -19.55 24.16
CA GLU A 88 -1.16 -19.93 23.95
C GLU A 88 -1.05 -21.02 22.87
N GLY A 89 -0.05 -20.91 21.98
CA GLY A 89 0.12 -21.83 20.86
C GLY A 89 -0.76 -21.54 19.63
N HIS A 90 -1.68 -20.56 19.68
CA HIS A 90 -2.49 -20.19 18.52
C HIS A 90 -1.64 -19.56 17.40
N PRO A 91 -1.91 -19.82 16.10
CA PRO A 91 -1.14 -19.30 14.98
C PRO A 91 -0.98 -17.77 14.95
N PHE A 92 -1.97 -17.04 15.47
CA PHE A 92 -1.93 -15.58 15.54
C PHE A 92 -1.07 -15.02 16.67
N VAL A 93 -0.69 -15.78 17.71
CA VAL A 93 0.11 -15.34 18.86
C VAL A 93 -0.53 -14.21 19.71
N SER A 94 -0.97 -13.11 19.08
CA SER A 94 -1.74 -12.02 19.66
C SER A 94 -2.54 -11.29 18.57
N GLY A 95 -3.55 -10.52 18.96
CA GLY A 95 -4.24 -9.63 18.01
C GLY A 95 -3.29 -8.61 17.36
N HIS A 96 -2.32 -8.10 18.11
CA HIS A 96 -1.32 -7.18 17.56
C HIS A 96 -0.48 -7.84 16.46
N TYR A 97 -0.09 -9.10 16.65
CA TYR A 97 0.68 -9.85 15.67
C TYR A 97 -0.07 -10.07 14.35
N LEU A 98 -1.36 -10.43 14.40
CA LEU A 98 -2.21 -10.49 13.21
C LEU A 98 -2.22 -9.13 12.47
N LYS A 99 -2.38 -8.03 13.22
CA LYS A 99 -2.47 -6.67 12.68
C LYS A 99 -1.16 -6.13 12.11
N SER A 100 -0.02 -6.40 12.76
CA SER A 100 1.26 -5.76 12.44
C SER A 100 2.21 -6.64 11.63
N ARG A 101 2.00 -7.97 11.61
CA ARG A 101 2.85 -8.92 10.89
C ARG A 101 2.09 -9.59 9.75
N ILE A 102 0.98 -10.26 10.04
CA ILE A 102 0.29 -11.09 9.04
C ILE A 102 -0.40 -10.26 7.96
N LEU A 103 -1.32 -9.37 8.34
CA LEU A 103 -2.11 -8.59 7.37
C LEU A 103 -1.24 -7.71 6.45
N PRO A 104 -0.20 -6.99 6.95
CA PRO A 104 0.67 -6.21 6.07
C PRO A 104 1.40 -7.05 5.03
N ILE A 105 1.85 -8.27 5.37
CA ILE A 105 2.50 -9.17 4.42
C ILE A 105 1.52 -9.58 3.32
N LEU A 106 0.32 -10.03 3.71
CA LEU A 106 -0.72 -10.42 2.76
C LEU A 106 -1.14 -9.25 1.85
N GLN A 107 -1.28 -8.05 2.40
CA GLN A 107 -1.60 -6.85 1.64
C GLN A 107 -0.49 -6.48 0.67
N SER A 108 0.76 -6.56 1.11
CA SER A 108 1.93 -6.25 0.27
C SER A 108 1.98 -7.17 -0.95
N GLN A 109 1.67 -8.46 -0.79
CA GLN A 109 1.65 -9.41 -1.90
C GLN A 109 0.37 -9.35 -2.75
N GLU A 110 -0.51 -8.37 -2.46
CA GLU A 110 -1.83 -8.17 -3.06
C GLU A 110 -2.79 -9.36 -2.89
N LEU A 111 -2.52 -10.22 -1.91
CA LEU A 111 -3.35 -11.39 -1.61
C LEU A 111 -4.67 -11.00 -0.95
N ILE A 112 -4.65 -9.87 -0.24
CA ILE A 112 -5.82 -9.25 0.37
C ILE A 112 -5.85 -7.76 0.04
N THR A 113 -7.05 -7.19 -0.04
CA THR A 113 -7.26 -5.76 -0.21
C THR A 113 -7.96 -5.16 0.99
N ARG A 114 -7.57 -3.94 1.33
CA ARG A 114 -8.17 -3.15 2.41
C ARG A 114 -9.19 -2.20 1.78
N THR A 115 -10.47 -2.37 2.09
CA THR A 115 -11.55 -1.54 1.56
C THR A 115 -12.40 -0.96 2.68
N TRP A 116 -13.04 0.17 2.44
CA TRP A 116 -14.10 0.69 3.31
C TRP A 116 -15.43 0.07 2.88
N GLY A 117 -16.18 -0.48 3.83
CA GLY A 117 -17.46 -1.12 3.56
C GLY A 117 -18.27 -1.34 4.82
N VAL A 118 -19.53 -1.71 4.63
CA VAL A 118 -20.43 -2.06 5.74
C VAL A 118 -20.10 -3.50 6.19
N PRO A 119 -20.00 -3.78 7.50
CA PRO A 119 -19.86 -5.15 7.99
C PRO A 119 -20.99 -6.05 7.49
N VAL A 120 -20.68 -7.33 7.28
CA VAL A 120 -21.69 -8.30 6.80
C VAL A 120 -22.79 -8.48 7.84
N GLU A 121 -24.05 -8.50 7.42
CA GLU A 121 -25.20 -8.68 8.31
C GLU A 121 -25.08 -10.00 9.12
N GLY A 122 -25.57 -9.97 10.37
CA GLY A 122 -25.44 -11.09 11.31
C GLY A 122 -24.06 -11.24 11.96
N THR A 123 -23.11 -10.34 11.68
CA THR A 123 -21.85 -10.25 12.44
C THR A 123 -22.00 -9.41 13.70
N ARG A 124 -21.13 -9.65 14.68
CA ARG A 124 -21.05 -8.85 15.89
C ARG A 124 -20.74 -7.38 15.58
N LEU A 125 -19.86 -7.10 14.60
CA LEU A 125 -19.60 -5.71 14.23
C LEU A 125 -20.79 -5.06 13.54
N ALA A 126 -21.58 -5.77 12.74
CA ALA A 126 -22.81 -5.21 12.19
C ALA A 126 -23.77 -4.76 13.30
N ALA A 127 -23.90 -5.55 14.38
CA ALA A 127 -24.72 -5.21 15.54
C ALA A 127 -24.17 -4.01 16.35
N GLU A 128 -22.85 -3.88 16.45
CA GLU A 128 -22.22 -2.79 17.21
C GLU A 128 -22.13 -1.47 16.43
N ARG A 129 -22.08 -1.52 15.08
CA ARG A 129 -21.76 -0.37 14.21
C ARG A 129 -22.96 0.25 13.49
N ASN A 130 -24.17 -0.29 13.62
CA ASN A 130 -25.40 0.29 13.04
C ASN A 130 -25.25 0.80 11.58
N GLY A 131 -24.60 0.01 10.72
CA GLY A 131 -24.41 0.36 9.29
C GLY A 131 -23.25 1.33 8.99
N GLU A 132 -22.44 1.74 9.97
CA GLU A 132 -21.24 2.54 9.72
C GLU A 132 -20.25 1.82 8.81
N GLN A 133 -19.65 2.56 7.88
CA GLN A 133 -18.54 2.06 7.08
C GLN A 133 -17.32 1.82 7.96
N THR A 134 -16.76 0.61 7.86
CA THR A 134 -15.56 0.21 8.57
C THR A 134 -14.55 -0.38 7.60
N VAL A 135 -13.32 -0.57 8.09
CA VAL A 135 -12.23 -1.15 7.31
C VAL A 135 -12.40 -2.66 7.25
N ILE A 136 -12.75 -3.18 6.08
CA ILE A 136 -12.89 -4.62 5.83
C ILE A 136 -11.74 -5.12 4.95
N TRP A 137 -11.29 -6.33 5.24
CA TRP A 137 -10.32 -7.05 4.43
C TRP A 137 -11.06 -8.00 3.49
N LYS A 138 -10.67 -7.97 2.22
CA LYS A 138 -11.22 -8.83 1.17
C LYS A 138 -10.12 -9.71 0.60
N LEU A 139 -10.45 -10.97 0.33
CA LEU A 139 -9.57 -11.84 -0.42
C LEU A 139 -9.48 -11.36 -1.86
N ASN A 140 -8.29 -11.40 -2.44
CA ASN A 140 -8.13 -11.20 -3.87
C ASN A 140 -8.05 -12.55 -4.59
N THR A 141 -9.04 -12.83 -5.44
CA THR A 141 -9.25 -14.14 -6.09
C THR A 141 -8.63 -14.26 -7.48
N GLU A 142 -7.87 -13.26 -7.95
CA GLU A 142 -7.20 -13.36 -9.25
C GLU A 142 -6.24 -14.58 -9.31
N GLY A 143 -6.43 -15.43 -10.32
CA GLY A 143 -5.85 -16.78 -10.37
C GLY A 143 -4.32 -16.85 -10.30
N TRP A 144 -3.60 -15.83 -10.77
CA TRP A 144 -2.14 -15.78 -10.70
C TRP A 144 -1.59 -15.66 -9.26
N ARG A 145 -2.43 -15.30 -8.29
CA ARG A 145 -2.06 -15.17 -6.87
C ARG A 145 -2.09 -16.50 -6.10
N ALA A 146 -2.58 -17.59 -6.71
CA ALA A 146 -2.62 -18.91 -6.08
C ALA A 146 -1.22 -19.43 -5.66
N ASP A 147 -0.19 -19.15 -6.46
CA ASP A 147 1.18 -19.59 -6.16
C ASP A 147 1.81 -18.83 -4.99
N LYS A 148 1.46 -17.55 -4.81
CA LYS A 148 1.88 -16.75 -3.66
C LYS A 148 1.30 -17.31 -2.36
N TRP A 149 0.01 -17.67 -2.36
CA TRP A 149 -0.62 -18.36 -1.24
C TRP A 149 0.08 -19.69 -0.91
N LYS A 150 0.35 -20.52 -1.92
CA LYS A 150 1.07 -21.80 -1.71
C LYS A 150 2.46 -21.60 -1.08
N LYS A 151 3.18 -20.52 -1.45
CA LYS A 151 4.49 -20.19 -0.86
C LYS A 151 4.38 -19.78 0.61
N LEU A 152 3.37 -18.97 0.96
CA LEU A 152 3.16 -18.49 2.33
C LEU A 152 2.58 -19.55 3.27
N MET A 153 1.78 -20.50 2.77
CA MET A 153 1.14 -21.52 3.61
C MET A 153 2.06 -22.71 3.96
N ARG A 154 3.34 -22.67 3.58
CA ARG A 154 4.29 -23.76 3.88
C ARG A 154 4.49 -23.90 5.40
N PRO A 155 4.48 -25.12 5.96
CA PRO A 155 4.63 -25.33 7.40
C PRO A 155 6.00 -24.86 7.93
N ASN A 156 7.05 -24.95 7.10
CA ASN A 156 8.43 -24.61 7.46
C ASN A 156 8.89 -23.24 6.95
N LEU A 157 8.00 -22.24 6.96
CA LEU A 157 8.32 -20.90 6.45
C LEU A 157 9.31 -20.19 7.39
N ARG A 158 10.49 -19.82 6.86
CA ARG A 158 11.52 -19.12 7.63
C ARG A 158 11.36 -17.60 7.54
N GLU A 159 11.76 -16.88 8.58
CA GLU A 159 11.69 -15.41 8.63
C GLU A 159 12.42 -14.74 7.45
N GLY A 160 13.58 -15.28 7.04
CA GLY A 160 14.32 -14.77 5.88
C GLY A 160 13.57 -14.90 4.55
N GLN A 161 12.74 -15.93 4.38
CA GLN A 161 11.94 -16.11 3.16
C GLN A 161 10.78 -15.11 3.10
N ILE A 162 10.18 -14.81 4.26
CA ILE A 162 9.13 -13.80 4.40
C ILE A 162 9.70 -12.40 4.16
N ALA A 163 10.87 -12.12 4.75
CA ALA A 163 11.57 -10.86 4.57
C ALA A 163 11.98 -10.62 3.11
N ALA A 164 12.48 -11.65 2.42
CA ALA A 164 12.80 -11.59 1.00
C ALA A 164 11.55 -11.24 0.16
N GLN A 165 10.43 -11.92 0.40
CA GLN A 165 9.17 -11.62 -0.30
C GLN A 165 8.61 -10.23 0.02
N GLY A 166 8.75 -9.77 1.26
CA GLY A 166 8.33 -8.42 1.67
C GLY A 166 9.25 -7.31 1.14
N LEU A 167 10.54 -7.59 0.97
CA LEU A 167 11.52 -6.68 0.35
C LEU A 167 11.25 -6.49 -1.13
N GLU A 168 10.99 -7.57 -1.86
CA GLU A 168 10.60 -7.51 -3.29
C GLU A 168 9.40 -6.58 -3.48
N VAL A 169 8.35 -6.74 -2.65
CA VAL A 169 7.18 -5.86 -2.73
C VAL A 169 7.51 -4.42 -2.38
N LYS A 170 8.26 -4.17 -1.30
CA LYS A 170 8.63 -2.79 -0.92
C LYS A 170 9.41 -2.10 -2.02
N GLN A 171 10.33 -2.81 -2.67
CA GLN A 171 11.09 -2.29 -3.80
C GLN A 171 10.18 -1.97 -4.98
N ILE A 172 9.21 -2.83 -5.31
CA ILE A 172 8.21 -2.58 -6.36
C ILE A 172 7.37 -1.34 -6.02
N GLN A 173 6.83 -1.26 -4.80
CA GLN A 173 6.02 -0.11 -4.37
C GLN A 173 6.81 1.21 -4.31
N GLU A 174 8.07 1.17 -3.88
CA GLU A 174 8.95 2.34 -3.90
C GLU A 174 9.29 2.76 -5.33
N ALA A 175 9.50 1.80 -6.24
CA ALA A 175 9.71 2.07 -7.66
C ALA A 175 8.46 2.70 -8.30
N GLU A 176 7.27 2.18 -8.01
CA GLU A 176 5.99 2.72 -8.48
C GLU A 176 5.73 4.12 -7.93
N LYS A 177 5.93 4.35 -6.62
CA LYS A 177 5.79 5.68 -6.02
C LYS A 177 6.77 6.68 -6.61
N LYS A 178 8.00 6.23 -6.90
CA LYS A 178 9.00 7.07 -7.55
C LYS A 178 8.60 7.39 -8.98
N ALA A 179 8.12 6.42 -9.75
CA ALA A 179 7.63 6.59 -11.12
C ALA A 179 6.40 7.51 -11.17
N GLN A 180 5.45 7.33 -10.25
CA GLN A 180 4.26 8.18 -10.13
C GLN A 180 4.66 9.61 -9.80
N ARG A 181 5.57 9.81 -8.84
CA ARG A 181 6.06 11.15 -8.49
C ARG A 181 6.81 11.80 -9.65
N GLU A 182 7.56 11.04 -10.44
CA GLU A 182 8.22 11.53 -11.65
C GLU A 182 7.18 11.94 -12.71
N ALA A 183 6.15 11.13 -12.93
CA ALA A 183 5.03 11.47 -13.81
C ALA A 183 4.25 12.71 -13.34
N ASP A 184 3.98 12.84 -12.03
CA ASP A 184 3.31 14.00 -11.45
C ASP A 184 4.16 15.27 -11.57
N CYS A 185 5.49 15.15 -11.46
CA CYS A 185 6.41 16.26 -11.72
C CYS A 185 6.42 16.64 -13.21
N ASP A 186 6.42 15.67 -14.13
CA ASP A 186 6.42 15.91 -15.57
C ASP A 186 5.09 16.48 -16.07
N ALA A 187 3.98 16.12 -15.41
CA ALA A 187 2.66 16.70 -15.63
C ALA A 187 2.48 18.09 -14.99
N GLY A 188 3.47 18.58 -14.24
CA GLY A 188 3.41 19.87 -13.54
C GLY A 188 2.48 19.90 -12.32
N ILE A 189 2.02 18.73 -11.87
CA ILE A 189 1.11 18.57 -10.71
C ILE A 189 1.91 18.67 -9.41
N ALA A 190 3.13 18.11 -9.37
CA ALA A 190 3.98 18.10 -8.19
C ALA A 190 5.26 18.92 -8.39
N GLN A 191 5.63 19.73 -7.40
CA GLN A 191 6.92 20.44 -7.41
C GLN A 191 8.06 19.55 -6.90
N ARG A 192 9.25 19.70 -7.51
CA ARG A 192 10.48 19.07 -7.03
C ARG A 192 10.87 19.67 -5.68
N THR A 193 11.37 18.84 -4.77
CA THR A 193 11.79 19.31 -3.44
C THR A 193 12.99 20.25 -3.53
N GLU A 194 13.16 21.10 -2.52
CA GLU A 194 14.28 22.05 -2.46
C GLU A 194 15.65 21.37 -2.54
N ARG A 195 15.80 20.16 -1.97
CA ARG A 195 17.02 19.35 -2.09
C ARG A 195 17.26 18.86 -3.52
N GLU A 196 16.20 18.46 -4.23
CA GLU A 196 16.26 18.09 -5.65
C GLU A 196 16.55 19.33 -6.51
N ALA A 197 15.97 20.49 -6.22
CA ALA A 197 16.27 21.75 -6.90
C ALA A 197 17.69 22.27 -6.59
N MET A 198 18.18 22.07 -5.36
CA MET A 198 19.55 22.43 -4.93
C MET A 198 20.60 21.50 -5.54
N ALA A 199 20.30 20.21 -5.71
CA ALA A 199 21.12 19.30 -6.49
C ALA A 199 21.23 19.72 -7.97
N TRP A 200 20.37 20.64 -8.44
CA TRP A 200 20.48 21.32 -9.72
C TRP A 200 21.18 22.69 -9.62
N LYS A 201 20.95 23.48 -8.56
CA LYS A 201 21.59 24.80 -8.35
C LYS A 201 23.10 24.71 -8.08
N ALA A 202 23.60 23.66 -7.42
CA ALA A 202 25.00 23.50 -7.06
C ALA A 202 25.88 22.89 -8.19
N ARG A 203 25.36 22.77 -9.42
CA ARG A 203 26.10 22.15 -10.53
C ARG A 203 27.01 23.16 -11.23
N PRO A 204 28.30 22.85 -11.48
CA PRO A 204 29.17 23.72 -12.26
C PRO A 204 28.63 23.86 -13.69
N LYS A 205 28.45 25.10 -14.15
CA LYS A 205 28.01 25.43 -15.51
C LYS A 205 29.04 24.89 -16.52
N GLY A 206 28.64 23.96 -17.38
CA GLY A 206 29.40 23.60 -18.59
C GLY A 206 29.68 22.12 -18.84
N ILE A 207 29.41 21.21 -17.90
CA ILE A 207 29.67 19.78 -18.12
C ILE A 207 28.36 19.01 -18.33
N SER A 208 27.98 18.83 -19.60
CA SER A 208 26.78 18.06 -19.96
C SER A 208 26.99 16.55 -19.82
N TYR A 209 26.72 16.01 -18.62
CA TYR A 209 26.79 14.57 -18.38
C TYR A 209 25.55 13.82 -18.89
N ARG A 210 25.70 12.50 -19.05
CA ARG A 210 24.79 11.53 -19.73
C ARG A 210 23.28 11.70 -19.47
N LEU A 211 22.88 12.18 -18.28
CA LEU A 211 21.46 12.43 -17.93
C LEU A 211 20.90 13.73 -18.53
N GLU A 212 21.71 14.79 -18.67
CA GLU A 212 21.32 15.99 -19.44
C GLU A 212 21.17 15.65 -20.93
N ARG A 213 21.97 14.72 -21.45
CA ARG A 213 21.80 14.17 -22.81
C ARG A 213 20.50 13.37 -22.95
N LEU A 214 20.09 12.63 -21.91
CA LEU A 214 18.85 11.85 -21.91
C LEU A 214 17.59 12.71 -21.94
N HIS A 215 17.56 13.88 -21.29
CA HIS A 215 16.43 14.83 -21.38
C HIS A 215 16.50 15.74 -22.62
N LEU A 216 17.70 16.04 -23.11
CA LEU A 216 17.89 16.75 -24.38
C LEU A 216 17.51 15.87 -25.59
N ASN A 217 17.60 14.55 -25.51
CA ASN A 217 17.27 13.66 -26.63
C ASN A 217 15.77 13.72 -27.02
N PRO A 218 14.80 13.62 -26.09
CA PRO A 218 13.38 13.78 -26.40
C PRO A 218 13.04 15.16 -26.95
N ARG A 219 13.59 16.23 -26.35
CA ARG A 219 13.35 17.61 -26.80
C ARG A 219 13.97 17.87 -28.18
N ARG A 220 15.18 17.36 -28.44
CA ARG A 220 15.83 17.44 -29.75
C ARG A 220 15.10 16.57 -30.77
N ALA A 221 14.65 15.37 -30.42
CA ALA A 221 13.87 14.51 -31.30
C ALA A 221 12.54 15.18 -31.71
N ARG A 222 11.79 15.74 -30.75
CA ARG A 222 10.54 16.49 -31.03
C ARG A 222 10.78 17.70 -31.92
N ASN A 223 11.88 18.44 -31.70
CA ASN A 223 12.19 19.65 -32.46
C ASN A 223 12.97 19.40 -33.75
N ARG A 224 13.46 18.17 -33.99
CA ARG A 224 14.26 17.82 -35.17
C ARG A 224 13.41 17.83 -36.43
N ALA A 225 12.22 17.23 -36.39
CA ALA A 225 11.29 17.26 -37.53
C ALA A 225 10.94 18.69 -37.94
N ALA A 226 10.54 19.54 -36.99
CA ALA A 226 10.21 20.94 -37.27
C ALA A 226 11.41 21.82 -37.70
N LYS A 227 12.64 21.36 -37.44
CA LYS A 227 13.87 22.04 -37.90
C LYS A 227 14.27 21.56 -39.30
N GLU A 228 14.14 20.27 -39.57
CA GLU A 228 14.39 19.67 -40.89
C GLU A 228 13.36 20.15 -41.91
N GLU A 229 12.10 20.29 -41.51
CA GLU A 229 11.03 20.86 -42.35
C GLU A 229 11.32 22.33 -42.70
N ARG A 230 11.70 23.15 -41.71
CA ARG A 230 12.13 24.54 -41.96
C ARG A 230 13.35 24.61 -42.88
N ALA A 231 14.34 23.75 -42.66
CA ALA A 231 15.53 23.70 -43.50
C ALA A 231 15.19 23.27 -44.95
N ALA A 232 14.24 22.35 -45.12
CA ALA A 232 13.75 21.93 -46.43
C ALA A 232 12.98 23.04 -47.15
N GLN A 233 12.11 23.76 -46.43
CA GLN A 233 11.38 24.94 -46.96
C GLN A 233 12.36 26.05 -47.39
N ASP A 234 13.33 26.38 -46.53
CA ASP A 234 14.36 27.38 -46.85
C ASP A 234 15.20 26.96 -48.07
N ALA A 235 15.53 25.67 -48.19
CA ALA A 235 16.27 25.16 -49.34
C ALA A 235 15.43 25.18 -50.63
N ALA A 236 14.13 24.90 -50.55
CA ALA A 236 13.22 24.99 -51.69
C ALA A 236 13.07 26.43 -52.17
N LEU A 237 12.83 27.38 -51.26
CA LEU A 237 12.75 28.81 -51.57
C LEU A 237 14.03 29.33 -52.21
N ARG A 238 15.20 28.89 -51.75
CA ARG A 238 16.48 29.26 -52.36
C ARG A 238 16.61 28.72 -53.78
N ARG A 239 16.23 27.46 -54.03
CA ARG A 239 16.25 26.87 -55.37
C ARG A 239 15.28 27.58 -56.32
N GLU A 240 14.08 27.91 -55.85
CA GLU A 240 13.10 28.68 -56.63
C GLU A 240 13.62 30.08 -56.95
N ALA A 241 14.23 30.76 -55.98
CA ALA A 241 14.86 32.06 -56.19
C ALA A 241 16.02 32.00 -57.19
N GLU A 242 16.86 30.96 -57.13
CA GLU A 242 17.95 30.74 -58.09
C GLU A 242 17.42 30.46 -59.50
N VAL A 243 16.37 29.64 -59.64
CA VAL A 243 15.75 29.36 -60.94
C VAL A 243 15.08 30.62 -61.51
N ALA A 244 14.37 31.39 -60.68
CA ALA A 244 13.75 32.65 -61.09
C ALA A 244 14.81 33.67 -61.52
N ALA A 245 15.90 33.81 -60.76
CA ALA A 245 17.02 34.67 -61.12
C ALA A 245 17.67 34.25 -62.44
N ARG A 246 17.82 32.94 -62.66
CA ARG A 246 18.37 32.39 -63.90
C ARG A 246 17.46 32.64 -65.11
N LYS A 247 16.14 32.51 -64.96
CA LYS A 247 15.16 32.82 -66.03
C LYS A 247 15.16 34.30 -66.40
N LEU A 248 15.21 35.20 -65.40
CA LEU A 248 15.33 36.64 -65.60
C LEU A 248 16.61 37.01 -66.37
N LEU A 249 17.75 36.38 -66.04
CA LEU A 249 19.01 36.58 -66.75
C LEU A 249 19.03 35.99 -68.16
N ALA A 250 18.25 34.93 -68.40
CA ALA A 250 18.12 34.30 -69.71
C ALA A 250 17.13 35.03 -70.65
N GLY A 251 16.36 36.00 -70.15
CA GLY A 251 15.33 36.70 -70.93
C GLY A 251 14.11 35.85 -71.25
N GLU A 252 13.92 34.74 -70.53
CA GLU A 252 12.74 33.88 -70.65
C GLU A 252 11.64 34.41 -69.71
N ASN A 253 10.62 35.06 -70.28
CA ASN A 253 9.38 35.41 -69.60
C ASN A 253 8.39 34.25 -69.60
#